data_AF-A0A430RAG4-F1
#
_entry.id   AF-A0A430RAG4-F1
#
_cell.length_a   1.000
_cell.length_b   1.000
_cell.length_c   1.000
_cell.angle_alpha   90.00
_cell.angle_beta   90.00
_cell.angle_gamma   90.00
#
_symmetry.space_group_name_H-M   'P 1'
#
loop_
_entity.id
_entity.type
_entity.pdbx_description
1 polymer ?
#
loop_
_entity_poly.entity_id
_entity_poly.type
_entity_poly.pdbx_seq_one_letter_code
_entity_poly.pdbx_strand_id
1 'polypeptide(L)'
;VEAVRRAVRPLGVAHRVLLTRVDPRSLGEALEAQTALMEAGVPAFHAFVRAYKAHERAALDGKPITRWRGPNAREAEADYRRVAEELLRELARTPERREA
;
A
#
# COMPACT_ATOMS: atom_id res chain seq x y z
N VAL A 1 -9.61 -11.84 -2.67
CA VAL A 1 -9.31 -11.96 -4.12
C VAL A 1 -10.52 -11.66 -5.01
N GLU A 2 -11.72 -12.15 -4.67
CA GLU A 2 -12.92 -12.03 -5.51
C GLU A 2 -13.30 -10.59 -5.89
N ALA A 3 -13.18 -9.64 -4.96
CA ALA A 3 -13.47 -8.23 -5.24
C ALA A 3 -12.63 -7.67 -6.40
N VAL A 4 -11.33 -7.98 -6.43
CA VAL A 4 -10.44 -7.56 -7.54
C VAL A 4 -10.85 -8.24 -8.84
N ARG A 5 -11.17 -9.54 -8.79
CA ARG A 5 -11.56 -10.32 -9.97
C ARG A 5 -12.86 -9.83 -10.61
N ARG A 6 -13.86 -9.48 -9.81
CA ARG A 6 -15.18 -9.04 -10.31
C ARG A 6 -15.28 -7.56 -10.61
N ALA A 7 -14.66 -6.70 -9.78
CA ALA A 7 -14.89 -5.27 -9.87
C ALA A 7 -13.75 -4.51 -10.55
N VAL A 8 -12.50 -4.98 -10.41
CA VAL A 8 -11.32 -4.23 -10.86
C VAL A 8 -10.79 -4.75 -12.18
N ARG A 9 -10.54 -6.06 -12.30
CA ARG A 9 -10.00 -6.66 -13.54
C ARG A 9 -10.81 -6.34 -14.80
N PRO A 10 -12.15 -6.33 -14.79
CA PRO A 10 -12.93 -6.04 -15.99
C PRO A 10 -12.77 -4.61 -16.52
N LEU A 11 -12.30 -3.68 -15.69
CA LEU A 11 -12.07 -2.29 -16.10
C LEU A 11 -10.87 -2.15 -17.04
N GLY A 12 -10.02 -3.18 -17.17
CA GLY A 12 -8.86 -3.15 -18.08
C GLY A 12 -7.77 -2.16 -17.68
N VAL A 13 -7.87 -1.53 -16.50
CA VAL A 13 -6.89 -0.58 -15.99
C VAL A 13 -5.79 -1.27 -15.19
N ALA A 14 -4.58 -0.69 -15.25
CA ALA A 14 -3.48 -1.11 -14.39
C ALA A 14 -3.88 -0.92 -12.92
N HIS A 15 -3.69 -1.96 -12.11
CA HIS A 15 -4.05 -1.95 -10.70
C HIS A 15 -3.07 -2.78 -9.89
N ARG A 16 -2.94 -2.43 -8.60
CA ARG A 16 -2.12 -3.14 -7.63
C ARG A 16 -2.69 -2.99 -6.24
N VAL A 17 -2.68 -4.06 -5.46
CA VAL A 17 -3.27 -4.13 -4.11
C VAL A 17 -2.25 -3.70 -3.07
N LEU A 18 -2.60 -2.71 -2.24
CA LEU A 18 -1.82 -2.30 -1.06
C LEU A 18 -2.48 -2.83 0.21
N LEU A 19 -1.74 -3.58 1.02
CA LEU A 19 -2.19 -3.95 2.36
C LEU A 19 -2.01 -2.76 3.31
N THR A 20 -3.09 -2.41 4.01
CA THR A 20 -3.12 -1.31 4.98
C THR A 20 -3.64 -1.84 6.31
N ARG A 21 -3.35 -1.10 7.38
CA ARG A 21 -3.71 -1.45 8.77
C ARG A 21 -3.14 -2.81 9.21
N VAL A 22 -1.95 -3.15 8.74
CA VAL A 22 -1.22 -4.38 9.15
C VAL A 22 -0.85 -4.28 10.62
N ASP A 23 -1.14 -5.31 11.43
CA ASP A 23 -0.68 -5.34 12.82
C ASP A 23 0.87 -5.44 12.85
N PRO A 24 1.59 -4.45 13.42
CA PRO A 24 3.05 -4.51 13.51
C PRO A 24 3.57 -5.70 14.31
N ARG A 25 2.73 -6.38 15.10
CA ARG A 25 3.08 -7.58 15.86
C ARG A 25 2.91 -8.87 15.07
N SER A 26 2.17 -8.84 13.96
CA SER A 26 1.90 -10.00 13.10
C SER A 26 2.24 -9.71 11.64
N LEU A 27 3.51 -9.38 11.39
CA LEU A 27 3.98 -9.12 10.03
C LEU A 27 3.91 -10.37 9.12
N GLY A 28 3.98 -11.56 9.72
CA GLY A 28 3.86 -12.84 9.00
C GLY A 28 2.53 -12.96 8.25
N GLU A 29 1.42 -12.61 8.88
CA GLU A 29 0.09 -12.63 8.25
C GLU A 29 0.01 -11.70 7.04
N ALA A 30 0.67 -10.53 7.09
CA ALA A 30 0.70 -9.62 5.95
C ALA A 30 1.51 -10.19 4.78
N LEU A 31 2.63 -10.88 5.07
CA LEU A 31 3.44 -11.55 4.05
C LEU A 31 2.67 -12.72 3.42
N GLU A 32 2.01 -13.54 4.22
CA GLU A 32 1.16 -14.63 3.74
C GLU A 32 0.02 -14.11 2.85
N ALA A 33 -0.64 -13.02 3.26
CA ALA A 33 -1.68 -12.38 2.47
C ALA A 33 -1.15 -11.82 1.13
N GLN A 34 0.05 -11.22 1.12
CA GLN A 34 0.70 -10.77 -0.12
C GLN A 34 1.01 -11.94 -1.05
N THR A 35 1.60 -13.01 -0.52
CA THR A 35 1.91 -14.23 -1.27
C THR A 35 0.64 -14.81 -1.90
N ALA A 36 -0.42 -14.98 -1.12
CA ALA A 36 -1.70 -15.50 -1.61
C ALA A 36 -2.32 -14.62 -2.73
N LEU A 37 -2.18 -13.29 -2.64
CA LEU A 37 -2.62 -12.38 -3.71
C LEU A 37 -1.81 -12.60 -4.99
N MET A 38 -0.48 -12.67 -4.87
CA MET A 38 0.42 -12.85 -6.01
C MET A 38 0.21 -14.22 -6.67
N GLU A 39 0.09 -15.30 -5.90
CA GLU A 39 -0.24 -16.64 -6.39
C GLU A 39 -1.60 -16.68 -7.10
N ALA A 40 -2.56 -15.91 -6.61
CA ALA A 40 -3.87 -15.76 -7.26
C ALA A 40 -3.87 -14.86 -8.50
N GLY A 41 -2.71 -14.39 -8.96
CA GLY A 41 -2.55 -13.53 -10.13
C GLY A 41 -3.09 -12.11 -9.92
N VAL A 42 -3.16 -11.66 -8.67
CA VAL A 42 -3.51 -10.28 -8.29
C VAL A 42 -2.23 -9.54 -7.92
N PRO A 43 -1.81 -8.53 -8.70
CA PRO A 43 -0.64 -7.74 -8.36
C PRO A 43 -0.80 -7.08 -6.99
N ALA A 44 0.18 -7.24 -6.11
CA ALA A 44 0.21 -6.61 -4.80
C ALA A 44 1.55 -5.90 -4.59
N PHE A 45 1.55 -4.82 -3.81
CA PHE A 45 2.78 -4.16 -3.35
C PHE A 45 3.56 -5.10 -2.43
N HIS A 46 4.90 -5.02 -2.47
CA HIS A 46 5.74 -5.65 -1.46
C HIS A 46 5.74 -4.82 -0.17
N ALA A 47 5.71 -3.49 -0.29
CA ALA A 47 5.49 -2.61 0.85
C ALA A 47 4.04 -2.70 1.37
N PHE A 48 3.87 -2.44 2.66
CA PHE A 48 2.57 -2.39 3.35
C PHE A 48 2.57 -1.30 4.43
N VAL A 49 1.38 -0.85 4.82
CA VAL A 49 1.20 0.20 5.84
C VAL A 49 0.73 -0.41 7.15
N ARG A 50 1.55 -0.29 8.19
CA ARG A 50 1.24 -0.82 9.53
C ARG A 50 0.26 0.06 10.28
N ALA A 51 -0.54 -0.54 11.15
CA ALA A 51 -1.52 0.14 11.99
C ALA A 51 -0.84 0.79 13.20
N TYR A 52 -0.35 2.02 13.03
CA TYR A 52 0.11 2.85 14.13
C TYR A 52 -0.96 3.83 14.62
N LYS A 53 -1.05 4.02 15.94
CA LYS A 53 -1.84 5.13 16.55
C LYS A 53 -1.44 6.50 16.01
N ALA A 54 -0.21 6.64 15.50
CA ALA A 54 0.27 7.84 14.85
C ALA A 54 -0.63 8.28 13.68
N HIS A 55 -1.20 7.35 12.90
CA HIS A 55 -2.10 7.69 11.80
C HIS A 55 -3.41 8.32 12.30
N GLU A 56 -3.99 7.75 13.36
CA GLU A 56 -5.21 8.26 13.98
C GLU A 56 -4.97 9.65 14.62
N ARG A 57 -3.86 9.81 15.35
CA ARG A 57 -3.50 11.10 15.97
C ARG A 57 -3.20 12.18 14.92
N ALA A 58 -2.48 11.83 13.87
CA ALA A 58 -2.22 12.75 12.76
C ALA A 58 -3.53 13.22 12.12
N ALA A 59 -4.47 12.31 11.87
CA ALA A 59 -5.78 12.63 11.32
C ALA A 59 -6.60 13.56 12.23
N LEU A 60 -6.62 13.30 13.55
CA LEU A 60 -7.29 14.17 14.53
C LEU A 60 -6.69 15.59 14.57
N ASP A 61 -5.37 15.70 14.42
CA ASP A 61 -4.67 16.98 14.37
C ASP A 61 -4.77 17.69 13.00
N GLY A 62 -5.48 17.10 12.02
CA GLY A 62 -5.59 17.64 10.67
C GLY A 62 -4.26 17.64 9.90
N LYS A 63 -3.34 16.74 10.25
CA LYS A 63 -1.99 16.68 9.67
C LYS A 63 -1.78 15.36 8.92
N PRO A 64 -1.12 15.36 7.75
CA PRO A 64 -0.62 14.12 7.17
C PRO A 64 0.47 13.54 8.07
N ILE A 65 0.65 12.22 8.02
CA ILE A 65 1.65 11.51 8.86
C ILE A 65 3.08 12.06 8.66
N THR A 66 3.41 12.52 7.45
CA THR A 66 4.69 13.16 7.10
C THR A 66 4.98 14.46 7.88
N ARG A 67 3.92 15.15 8.31
CA ARG A 67 4.01 16.42 9.07
C ARG A 67 3.67 16.26 10.54
N TRP A 68 3.17 15.10 10.95
CA TRP A 68 2.87 14.81 12.34
C TRP A 68 4.15 14.43 13.11
N ARG A 69 4.18 14.69 14.42
CA ARG A 69 5.31 14.42 15.29
C ARG A 69 4.79 13.75 16.55
N GLY A 70 5.39 12.63 16.91
CA GLY A 70 5.02 11.85 18.08
C GLY A 70 5.51 10.41 17.99
N PRO A 71 5.10 9.55 18.94
CA PRO A 71 5.52 8.15 18.96
C PRO A 71 5.15 7.44 17.67
N ASN A 72 6.10 6.69 17.10
CA ASN A 72 5.93 5.92 15.86
C ASN A 72 5.65 6.75 14.59
N ALA A 73 5.78 8.09 14.64
CA ALA A 73 5.52 8.93 13.47
C ALA A 73 6.48 8.63 12.32
N ARG A 74 7.77 8.39 12.62
CA ARG A 74 8.81 8.12 11.63
C ARG A 74 8.60 6.77 10.95
N GLU A 75 8.22 5.76 11.71
CA GLU A 75 7.94 4.40 11.27
C GLU A 75 6.70 4.38 10.38
N ALA A 76 5.64 5.06 10.81
CA ALA A 76 4.40 5.24 10.06
C ALA A 76 4.63 6.02 8.74
N GLU A 77 5.48 7.05 8.77
CA GLU A 77 5.90 7.78 7.57
C GLU A 77 6.75 6.92 6.64
N ALA A 78 7.68 6.13 7.18
CA ALA A 78 8.56 5.25 6.42
C ALA A 78 7.78 4.17 5.65
N ASP A 79 6.67 3.68 6.18
CA ASP A 79 5.78 2.75 5.48
C ASP A 79 5.24 3.37 4.18
N TYR A 80 4.72 4.60 4.25
CA TYR A 80 4.26 5.32 3.06
C TYR A 80 5.39 5.66 2.10
N ARG A 81 6.59 6.01 2.60
CA ARG A 81 7.76 6.27 1.75
C ARG A 81 8.13 5.04 0.93
N ARG A 82 8.18 3.86 1.55
CA ARG A 82 8.47 2.59 0.85
C ARG A 82 7.43 2.27 -0.23
N VAL A 83 6.14 2.48 0.07
CA VAL A 83 5.06 2.32 -0.91
C VAL A 83 5.22 3.29 -2.09
N ALA A 84 5.52 4.56 -1.81
CA ALA A 84 5.71 5.58 -2.84
C ALA A 84 6.94 5.28 -3.72
N GLU A 85 8.05 4.84 -3.13
CA GLU A 85 9.24 4.44 -3.88
C GLU A 85 8.96 3.25 -4.80
N GLU A 86 8.22 2.24 -4.32
CA GLU A 86 7.82 1.09 -5.13
C GLU A 86 6.91 1.51 -6.29
N LEU A 87 5.91 2.36 -6.02
CA LEU A 87 4.99 2.88 -7.03
C LEU A 87 5.73 3.68 -8.12
N LEU A 88 6.62 4.59 -7.72
CA LEU A 88 7.38 5.40 -8.67
C LEU A 88 8.29 4.55 -9.57
N ARG A 89 8.92 3.51 -9.01
CA ARG A 89 9.71 2.55 -9.80
C ARG A 89 8.85 1.80 -10.82
N GLU A 90 7.63 1.46 -10.47
CA GLU A 90 6.70 0.77 -11.37
C GLU A 90 6.17 1.67 -12.48
N LEU A 91 5.79 2.91 -12.13
CA LEU A 91 5.38 3.92 -13.11
C LEU A 91 6.51 4.25 -14.09
N ALA A 92 7.75 4.37 -13.60
CA ALA A 92 8.92 4.60 -14.47
C ALA A 92 9.22 3.44 -15.43
N ARG A 93 8.79 2.21 -15.09
CA ARG A 93 8.95 1.02 -15.93
C ARG A 93 7.81 0.82 -16.93
N THR A 94 6.70 1.50 -16.73
CA THR A 94 5.55 1.43 -17.63
C THR A 94 5.74 2.54 -18.67
N PRO A 95 6.15 2.24 -19.92
CA PRO A 95 6.21 3.28 -20.94
C PRO A 95 4.83 3.91 -21.06
N GLU A 96 4.79 5.23 -21.16
CA GLU A 96 3.57 6.00 -21.40
C GLU A 96 2.78 5.29 -22.50
N ARG A 97 1.66 4.67 -22.15
CA ARG A 97 0.64 4.36 -23.13
C ARG A 97 0.11 5.71 -23.57
N ARG A 98 0.78 6.31 -24.55
CA ARG A 98 0.31 7.48 -25.28
C ARG A 98 -1.08 7.12 -25.77
N GLU A 99 -2.06 7.85 -25.27
CA GLU A 99 -3.43 7.79 -25.76
C GLU A 99 -3.40 8.04 -27.28
N ALA A 100 -4.04 7.13 -28.00
CA ALA A 100 -4.38 7.23 -29.42
C ALA A 100 -5.84 7.62 -29.55
#